data_AF-A0AAU3WUS4-F1
#
_entry.id   AF-A0AAU3WUS4-F1
#
_cell.length_a   1.000
_cell.length_b   1.000
_cell.length_c   1.000
_cell.angle_alpha   90.00
_cell.angle_beta   90.00
_cell.angle_gamma   90.00
#
_symmetry.space_group_name_H-M   'P 1'
#
loop_
_entity.id
_entity.type
_entity.pdbx_description
1 polymer ?
#
loop_
_entity_poly.entity_id
_entity_poly.type
_entity_poly.pdbx_seq_one_letter_code
_entity_poly.pdbx_strand_id
1 'polypeptide(L)' 'MSQHPTLMAAGELRAALEAHARGDVPATVDALMSIDTASWNAIRDRLAALGGTLPELLDLVGREAA' A
#
# COMPACT_ATOMS: atom_id res chain seq x y z
N MET A 1 -12.26 17.64 -3.63
CA MET A 1 -12.61 16.90 -2.40
C MET A 1 -11.60 15.78 -2.27
N SER A 2 -10.74 15.79 -1.25
CA SER A 2 -9.82 14.66 -1.04
C SER A 2 -10.62 13.46 -0.55
N GLN A 3 -10.73 12.44 -1.39
CA GLN A 3 -11.31 11.17 -0.98
C GLN A 3 -10.29 10.47 -0.09
N HIS A 4 -10.70 10.06 1.11
CA HIS A 4 -9.88 9.27 2.01
C HIS A 4 -10.14 7.78 1.71
N PRO A 5 -9.10 6.92 1.75
CA PRO A 5 -9.34 5.48 1.65
C PRO A 5 -10.20 5.01 2.82
N THR A 6 -10.96 3.96 2.59
CA THR A 6 -11.73 3.32 3.65
C THR A 6 -10.81 2.72 4.72
N LEU A 7 -11.32 2.49 5.93
CA LEU A 7 -10.56 1.79 6.97
C LEU A 7 -10.17 0.37 6.54
N MET A 8 -11.02 -0.30 5.75
CA MET A 8 -10.73 -1.60 5.17
C MET A 8 -9.52 -1.53 4.25
N ALA A 9 -9.52 -0.60 3.29
CA ALA A 9 -8.40 -0.42 2.36
C ALA A 9 -7.10 -0.01 3.06
N ALA A 10 -7.17 0.79 4.14
CA ALA A 10 -6.00 1.08 4.97
C ALA A 10 -5.48 -0.18 5.68
N GLY A 11 -6.38 -1.08 6.12
CA GLY A 11 -6.03 -2.38 6.67
C GLY A 11 -5.33 -3.28 5.65
N GLU A 12 -5.86 -3.37 4.43
CA GLU A 12 -5.27 -4.15 3.34
C GLU A 12 -3.91 -3.59 2.91
N LEU A 13 -3.76 -2.26 2.82
CA LEU A 13 -2.46 -1.65 2.55
C LEU A 13 -1.44 -2.00 3.64
N ARG A 14 -1.82 -1.93 4.92
CA ARG A 14 -0.95 -2.34 6.02
C ARG A 14 -0.56 -3.82 5.92
N ALA A 15 -1.52 -4.70 5.62
CA ALA A 15 -1.27 -6.13 5.46
C ALA A 15 -0.27 -6.39 4.31
N ALA A 16 -0.42 -5.67 3.19
CA ALA A 16 0.52 -5.75 2.07
C ALA A 16 1.95 -5.34 2.48
N LEU A 17 2.11 -4.23 3.21
CA LEU A 17 3.43 -3.76 3.67
C LEU A 17 4.07 -4.74 4.66
N GLU A 18 3.29 -5.29 5.60
CA GLU A 18 3.76 -6.28 6.55
C GLU A 18 4.17 -7.59 5.85
N ALA A 19 3.41 -8.04 4.84
CA ALA A 19 3.77 -9.20 4.02
C ALA A 19 5.04 -8.95 3.21
N HIS A 20 5.16 -7.76 2.62
CA HIS A 20 6.33 -7.37 1.85
C HIS A 20 7.60 -7.35 2.70
N ALA A 21 7.52 -6.80 3.92
CA ALA A 21 8.63 -6.79 4.88
C ALA A 21 9.11 -8.22 5.24
N ARG A 22 8.23 -9.22 5.20
CA ARG A 22 8.60 -10.63 5.43
C ARG A 22 9.09 -11.36 4.18
N GLY A 23 9.14 -10.69 3.02
CA GLY A 23 9.43 -11.31 1.73
C GLY A 23 8.30 -12.18 1.16
N ASP A 24 7.09 -12.09 1.72
CA ASP A 24 5.92 -12.86 1.26
C ASP A 24 5.25 -12.15 0.08
N VAL A 25 5.79 -12.40 -1.11
CA VAL A 25 5.30 -11.80 -2.36
C VAL A 25 3.85 -12.20 -2.66
N PRO A 26 3.42 -13.48 -2.55
CA PRO A 26 2.02 -13.84 -2.76
C PRO A 26 1.05 -13.08 -1.86
N ALA A 27 1.32 -13.02 -0.55
CA ALA A 27 0.44 -12.30 0.39
C ALA A 27 0.45 -10.78 0.16
N THR A 28 1.58 -10.23 -0.28
CA THR A 28 1.67 -8.81 -0.66
C THR A 28 0.72 -8.50 -1.82
N VAL A 29 0.75 -9.31 -2.88
CA VAL A 29 -0.08 -9.11 -4.07
C VAL A 29 -1.56 -9.30 -3.74
N ASP A 30 -1.91 -10.33 -2.97
CA ASP A 30 -3.29 -10.62 -2.56
C ASP A 30 -3.94 -9.45 -1.79
N ALA A 31 -3.22 -8.89 -0.81
CA ALA A 31 -3.67 -7.74 -0.04
C ALA A 31 -3.82 -6.48 -0.92
N LEU A 32 -2.87 -6.21 -1.83
CA LEU A 32 -2.98 -5.07 -2.76
C LEU A 32 -4.18 -5.21 -3.70
N MET A 33 -4.47 -6.42 -4.19
CA MET A 33 -5.60 -6.69 -5.08
C MET A 33 -6.96 -6.64 -4.36
N SER A 34 -6.96 -6.74 -3.03
CA SER A 34 -8.17 -6.62 -2.20
C SER A 34 -8.60 -5.17 -1.98
N ILE A 35 -7.77 -4.19 -2.37
CA ILE A 35 -8.11 -2.77 -2.29
C ILE A 35 -9.03 -2.38 -3.45
N ASP A 36 -10.20 -1.83 -3.13
CA ASP A 36 -11.14 -1.33 -4.15
C ASP A 36 -10.56 -0.15 -4.94
N THR A 37 -11.04 0.03 -6.17
CA THR A 37 -10.51 1.04 -7.10
C THR A 37 -10.59 2.48 -6.56
N ALA A 38 -11.63 2.83 -5.81
CA ALA A 38 -11.78 4.18 -5.28
C ALA A 38 -10.76 4.44 -4.17
N SER A 39 -10.61 3.49 -3.25
CA SER A 39 -9.59 3.55 -2.20
C SER A 39 -8.16 3.52 -2.76
N TRP A 40 -7.91 2.73 -3.80
CA TRP A 40 -6.62 2.71 -4.49
C TRP A 40 -6.23 4.07 -5.05
N ASN A 41 -7.16 4.74 -5.73
CA ASN A 41 -6.92 6.08 -6.27
C ASN A 41 -6.64 7.08 -5.13
N ALA A 42 -7.40 7.03 -4.04
CA ALA A 42 -7.17 7.87 -2.86
C ALA A 42 -5.78 7.65 -2.23
N ILE A 43 -5.32 6.39 -2.14
CA ILE A 43 -3.98 6.03 -1.68
C ILE A 43 -2.93 6.61 -2.62
N ARG A 44 -3.06 6.39 -3.93
CA ARG A 44 -2.13 6.90 -4.94
C ARG A 44 -2.02 8.43 -4.88
N ASP A 45 -3.14 9.12 -4.82
CA ASP A 45 -3.18 10.58 -4.77
C ASP A 45 -2.53 11.12 -3.49
N ARG A 46 -2.70 10.41 -2.36
CA ARG A 46 -2.04 10.75 -1.10
C ARG A 46 -0.53 10.52 -1.16
N LEU A 47 -0.07 9.41 -1.74
CA LEU A 47 1.35 9.14 -1.94
C LEU A 47 1.98 10.20 -2.85
N ALA A 48 1.30 10.55 -3.95
CA ALA A 48 1.74 11.60 -4.86
C ALA A 48 1.82 12.98 -4.16
N ALA A 49 0.87 13.31 -3.29
CA ALA A 49 0.91 14.52 -2.47
C ALA A 49 2.09 14.55 -1.48
N LEU A 50 2.62 13.39 -1.10
CA LEU A 50 3.83 13.23 -0.29
C LEU A 50 5.11 13.13 -1.14
N GLY A 51 4.99 13.19 -2.47
CA GLY A 51 6.12 13.11 -3.41
C GLY A 51 6.63 11.69 -3.66
N GLY A 52 5.81 10.66 -3.44
CA GLY A 52 6.21 9.27 -3.62
C GLY A 52 5.18 8.41 -4.35
N THR A 53 5.57 7.16 -4.58
CA THR A 53 4.79 6.14 -5.26
C THR A 53 4.74 4.85 -4.43
N LEU A 54 3.81 3.94 -4.77
CA LEU A 54 3.74 2.65 -4.06
C LEU A 54 5.02 1.81 -4.24
N PRO A 55 5.62 1.69 -5.44
CA PRO A 55 6.89 0.95 -5.57
C PRO A 55 8.01 1.51 -4.70
N GLU A 56 8.13 2.84 -4.58
CA GLU A 56 9.12 3.47 -3.68
C GLU A 56 8.83 3.18 -2.21
N LEU A 57 7.55 3.17 -1.82
CA LEU A 57 7.14 2.78 -0.47
C LEU A 57 7.49 1.30 -0.19
N LEU A 58 7.25 0.40 -1.13
CA LEU A 58 7.59 -1.02 -0.99
C LEU A 58 9.11 -1.21 -0.88
N ASP A 59 9.89 -0.58 -1.76
CA ASP A 59 11.36 -0.62 -1.70
C ASP A 59 11.90 -0.08 -0.37
N LEU A 60 11.32 1.02 0.16
CA LEU A 60 11.66 1.54 1.48
C LEU A 60 11.38 0.52 2.59
N VAL A 61 10.18 -0.09 2.60
CA VAL A 61 9.79 -1.08 3.61
C VAL A 61 10.63 -2.35 3.53
N GLY A 62 10.97 -2.79 2.31
CA GLY A 62 11.83 -3.97 2.10
C GLY A 62 13.26 -3.77 2.60
N ARG A 63 13.79 -2.53 2.54
CA ARG A 63 15.13 -2.21 3.06
C ARG A 63 15.20 -2.18 4.57
N GLU A 64 14.17 -1.66 5.24
CA GLU A 64 14.10 -1.62 6.71
C GLU A 64 13.98 -3.02 7.34
N ALA A 65 13.53 -4.01 6.57
CA ALA A 65 13.36 -5.39 7.02
C ALA A 65 14.58 -6.30 6.79
N ALA A 66 15.60 -5.83 6.06
CA ALA A 66 16.82 -6.56 5.70
C ALA A 66 17.97 -6.28 6.68
#